data_AF-A0A7M3S9R0-F1
#
_entry.id   AF-A0A7M3S9R0-F1
#
_cell.length_a   1.000
_cell.length_b   1.000
_cell.length_c   1.000
_cell.angle_alpha   90.00
_cell.angle_beta   90.00
_cell.angle_gamma   90.00
#
_symmetry.space_group_name_H-M   'P 1'
#
loop_
_entity.id
_entity.type
_entity.pdbx_description
1 polymer ?
#
loop_
_entity_poly.entity_id
_entity_poly.type
_entity_poly.pdbx_seq_one_letter_code
_entity_poly.pdbx_strand_id
1 'polypeptide(L)'
;MTDERLEQAIAETKAKLVILDPIQTYIGSDVDMHRANEIRFVLKRLGIIAEKYGCAIVLIGHMNKASGSKSTYRGLGSIDIQATVRSVLLVAKIPDKPNIRIMAQDKSVLRRQEIPLDLKYQKTEDLSVSVHMT
;
A
#
# COMPACT_ATOMS: atom_id res chain seq x y z
N MET A 1 -9.32 -4.94 -12.93
CA MET A 1 -10.26 -5.26 -11.83
C MET A 1 -11.70 -4.98 -12.22
N THR A 2 -12.20 -5.80 -13.14
CA THR A 2 -13.60 -5.83 -13.60
C THR A 2 -14.48 -6.74 -12.74
N ASP A 3 -13.87 -7.48 -11.82
CA ASP A 3 -14.52 -8.48 -10.98
C ASP A 3 -15.44 -7.82 -9.93
N GLU A 4 -16.73 -8.02 -10.10
CA GLU A 4 -17.79 -7.50 -9.21
C GLU A 4 -17.79 -8.17 -7.84
N ARG A 5 -17.13 -9.34 -7.69
CA ARG A 5 -17.13 -10.11 -6.44
C ARG A 5 -16.54 -9.34 -5.27
N LEU A 6 -15.57 -8.44 -5.50
CA LEU A 6 -15.05 -7.60 -4.42
C LEU A 6 -16.11 -6.65 -3.88
N GLU A 7 -16.85 -5.99 -4.77
CA GLU A 7 -17.89 -5.04 -4.38
C GLU A 7 -19.08 -5.75 -3.71
N GLN A 8 -19.47 -6.92 -4.23
CA GLN A 8 -20.47 -7.78 -3.61
C GLN A 8 -20.06 -8.19 -2.19
N ALA A 9 -18.83 -8.68 -2.01
CA ALA A 9 -18.31 -9.04 -0.70
C ALA A 9 -18.31 -7.85 0.28
N ILE A 10 -17.93 -6.65 -0.18
CA ILE A 10 -17.99 -5.44 0.66
C ILE A 10 -19.43 -5.09 1.04
N ALA A 11 -20.38 -5.21 0.11
CA ALA A 11 -21.78 -4.91 0.34
C ALA A 11 -22.41 -5.89 1.34
N GLU A 12 -22.17 -7.19 1.17
CA GLU A 12 -22.71 -8.26 2.02
C GLU A 12 -22.14 -8.19 3.44
N THR A 13 -20.82 -8.01 3.57
CA THR A 13 -20.14 -7.98 4.87
C THR A 13 -20.24 -6.63 5.56
N LYS A 14 -20.57 -5.56 4.83
CA LYS A 14 -20.48 -4.17 5.28
C LYS A 14 -19.08 -3.79 5.79
N ALA A 15 -18.04 -4.40 5.21
CA ALA A 15 -16.66 -4.22 5.64
C ALA A 15 -16.25 -2.74 5.65
N LYS A 16 -15.64 -2.30 6.75
CA LYS A 16 -15.07 -0.94 6.90
C LYS A 16 -13.59 -0.86 6.54
N LEU A 17 -12.93 -2.01 6.45
CA LEU A 17 -11.55 -2.15 6.02
C LEU A 17 -11.45 -3.33 5.05
N VAL A 18 -10.80 -3.09 3.92
CA VAL A 18 -10.49 -4.08 2.89
C VAL A 18 -8.99 -4.07 2.66
N ILE A 19 -8.35 -5.23 2.72
CA ILE A 19 -6.92 -5.38 2.48
C ILE A 19 -6.74 -6.26 1.25
N LEU A 20 -6.06 -5.75 0.23
CA LEU A 20 -5.68 -6.50 -0.96
C LEU A 20 -4.18 -6.82 -0.88
N ASP A 21 -3.85 -8.08 -0.61
CA ASP A 21 -2.47 -8.53 -0.39
C ASP A 21 -2.11 -9.79 -1.21
N PRO A 22 -1.14 -9.70 -2.15
CA PRO A 22 -0.64 -8.46 -2.76
C PRO A 22 -1.63 -7.97 -3.82
N ILE A 23 -1.69 -6.67 -4.08
CA ILE A 23 -2.61 -6.09 -5.08
C ILE A 23 -2.48 -6.75 -6.47
N GLN A 24 -1.28 -7.22 -6.81
CA GLN A 24 -0.99 -8.01 -8.01
C GLN A 24 -2.00 -9.14 -8.25
N THR A 25 -2.38 -9.88 -7.21
CA THR A 25 -3.25 -11.06 -7.37
C THR A 25 -4.71 -10.69 -7.65
N TYR A 26 -5.09 -9.43 -7.43
CA TYR A 26 -6.46 -8.94 -7.56
C TYR A 26 -6.69 -8.07 -8.81
N ILE A 27 -5.62 -7.54 -9.41
CA ILE A 27 -5.71 -6.65 -10.58
C ILE A 27 -6.22 -7.40 -11.84
N GLY A 28 -5.98 -8.70 -11.92
CA GLY A 28 -6.34 -9.60 -13.03
C GLY A 28 -5.20 -9.77 -14.04
N SER A 29 -5.22 -10.84 -14.83
CA SER A 29 -4.19 -11.14 -15.85
C SER A 29 -4.13 -10.11 -16.99
N ASP A 30 -5.24 -9.40 -17.22
CA ASP A 30 -5.43 -8.56 -18.40
C ASP A 30 -5.07 -7.09 -18.17
N VAL A 31 -4.53 -6.76 -17.00
CA VAL A 31 -4.12 -5.41 -16.63
C VAL A 31 -2.61 -5.39 -16.37
N ASP A 32 -1.89 -4.59 -17.13
CA ASP A 32 -0.48 -4.35 -16.92
C ASP A 32 -0.27 -3.24 -15.89
N MET A 33 0.23 -3.61 -14.71
CA MET A 33 0.50 -2.67 -13.61
C MET A 33 1.66 -1.70 -13.88
N HIS A 34 2.47 -1.94 -14.90
CA HIS A 34 3.50 -1.02 -15.35
C HIS A 34 2.95 0.05 -16.30
N ARG A 35 1.73 -0.13 -16.82
CA ARG A 35 1.07 0.84 -17.70
C ARG A 35 0.19 1.79 -16.91
N ALA A 36 0.63 3.05 -16.89
CA ALA A 36 -0.01 4.19 -16.23
C ALA A 36 -1.54 4.25 -16.41
N ASN A 37 -1.99 4.17 -17.66
CA ASN A 37 -3.38 4.29 -18.05
C ASN A 37 -4.25 3.14 -17.50
N GLU A 38 -3.71 1.93 -17.45
CA GLU A 38 -4.45 0.76 -16.99
C GLU A 38 -4.57 0.72 -15.46
N ILE A 39 -3.46 0.96 -14.76
CA ILE A 39 -3.48 0.93 -13.29
C ILE A 39 -4.28 2.08 -12.69
N ARG A 40 -4.24 3.29 -13.29
CA ARG A 40 -5.07 4.43 -12.85
C ARG A 40 -6.55 4.11 -12.96
N PHE A 41 -6.98 3.37 -13.99
CA PHE A 41 -8.37 2.95 -14.12
C PHE A 41 -8.79 2.04 -12.96
N VAL A 42 -7.94 1.07 -12.61
CA VAL A 42 -8.20 0.17 -11.46
C VAL A 42 -8.28 0.95 -10.15
N LEU A 43 -7.31 1.82 -9.88
CA LEU A 43 -7.28 2.62 -8.64
C LEU A 43 -8.47 3.57 -8.54
N LYS A 44 -8.90 4.18 -9.66
CA LYS A 44 -10.10 5.01 -9.70
C LYS A 44 -11.35 4.22 -9.32
N ARG A 45 -11.51 3.00 -9.85
CA ARG A 45 -12.64 2.12 -9.51
C ARG A 45 -12.63 1.75 -8.03
N LEU A 46 -11.47 1.39 -7.47
CA LEU A 46 -11.31 1.12 -6.05
C LEU A 46 -11.70 2.33 -5.19
N GLY A 47 -11.31 3.55 -5.60
CA GLY A 47 -11.71 4.78 -4.94
C GLY A 47 -13.22 4.99 -4.91
N ILE A 48 -13.90 4.74 -6.03
CA ILE A 48 -15.37 4.83 -6.12
C ILE A 48 -16.06 3.82 -5.20
N ILE A 49 -15.58 2.58 -5.15
CA ILE A 49 -16.13 1.55 -4.25
C ILE A 49 -15.91 1.96 -2.78
N ALA A 50 -14.70 2.42 -2.43
CA ALA A 50 -14.37 2.86 -1.08
C ALA A 50 -15.29 4.00 -0.60
N GLU A 51 -15.55 4.97 -1.49
CA GLU A 51 -16.47 6.08 -1.23
C GLU A 51 -17.91 5.62 -1.08
N LYS A 52 -18.41 4.82 -2.04
CA LYS A 52 -19.78 4.30 -2.06
C LYS A 52 -20.15 3.53 -0.79
N TYR A 53 -19.25 2.71 -0.25
CA TYR A 53 -19.51 1.87 0.92
C TYR A 53 -18.93 2.44 2.23
N GLY A 54 -18.24 3.59 2.16
CA GLY A 54 -17.61 4.24 3.31
C GLY A 54 -16.61 3.32 4.00
N CYS A 55 -15.69 2.74 3.23
CA CYS A 55 -14.65 1.83 3.73
C CYS A 55 -13.24 2.31 3.33
N ALA A 56 -12.23 1.84 4.08
CA ALA A 56 -10.83 2.01 3.72
C ALA A 56 -10.35 0.80 2.91
N ILE A 57 -9.65 1.06 1.80
CA ILE A 57 -8.96 0.02 1.02
C ILE A 57 -7.45 0.21 1.19
N VAL A 58 -6.80 -0.83 1.71
CA VAL A 58 -5.35 -0.90 1.89
C VAL A 58 -4.79 -1.85 0.84
N LEU A 59 -3.79 -1.36 0.11
CA LEU A 59 -3.14 -2.08 -0.97
C LEU A 59 -1.76 -2.49 -0.46
N ILE A 60 -1.52 -3.78 -0.33
CA ILE A 60 -0.19 -4.31 -0.02
C ILE A 60 0.46 -4.69 -1.34
N GLY A 61 1.74 -4.43 -1.45
CA GLY A 61 2.48 -5.08 -2.50
C GLY A 61 3.98 -5.00 -2.34
N HIS A 62 4.62 -5.90 -3.07
CA HIS A 62 6.04 -6.16 -2.98
C HIS A 62 6.85 -5.20 -3.85
N MET A 63 7.95 -4.70 -3.29
CA MET A 63 8.97 -4.00 -4.05
C MET A 63 9.65 -4.95 -5.04
N ASN A 64 10.05 -4.43 -6.20
CA ASN A 64 10.86 -5.19 -7.14
C ASN A 64 12.28 -5.43 -6.58
N LYS A 65 12.94 -6.50 -7.05
CA LYS A 65 14.29 -6.88 -6.60
C LYS A 65 15.41 -6.02 -7.19
N ALA A 66 15.09 -4.94 -7.92
CA ALA A 66 16.09 -4.13 -8.61
C ALA A 66 17.00 -3.40 -7.61
N SER A 67 18.30 -3.65 -7.71
CA SER A 67 19.36 -2.94 -6.99
C SER A 67 19.81 -1.74 -7.82
N GLY A 68 19.69 -0.51 -7.29
CA GLY A 68 20.36 0.67 -7.85
C GLY A 68 19.50 1.93 -8.08
N SER A 69 18.17 1.87 -8.05
CA SER A 69 17.30 3.05 -8.14
C SER A 69 16.91 3.59 -6.75
N LYS A 70 16.68 4.91 -6.64
CA LYS A 70 16.18 5.56 -5.41
C LYS A 70 14.97 4.78 -4.86
N SER A 71 14.93 4.55 -3.54
CA SER A 71 13.93 3.67 -2.89
C SER A 71 12.48 3.99 -3.26
N THR A 72 12.16 5.27 -3.46
CA THR A 72 10.84 5.75 -3.90
C THR A 72 10.41 5.14 -5.24
N TYR A 73 11.33 4.91 -6.17
CA TYR A 73 11.08 4.32 -7.50
C TYR A 73 11.08 2.78 -7.50
N ARG A 74 11.34 2.13 -6.37
CA ARG A 74 11.21 0.66 -6.22
C ARG A 74 9.81 0.23 -5.79
N GLY A 75 8.86 1.16 -5.81
CA GLY A 75 7.46 0.91 -5.54
C GLY A 75 6.85 -0.13 -6.48
N LEU A 76 5.67 -0.59 -6.07
CA LEU A 76 4.78 -1.45 -6.85
C LEU A 76 4.51 -0.87 -8.24
N GLY A 77 4.87 -1.58 -9.31
CA GLY A 77 4.42 -1.26 -10.66
C GLY A 77 4.74 0.17 -11.12
N SER A 78 3.75 0.86 -11.70
CA SER A 78 3.87 2.26 -12.12
C SER A 78 3.94 3.25 -10.94
N ILE A 79 4.72 4.32 -11.11
CA ILE A 79 4.73 5.52 -10.24
C ILE A 79 3.33 6.10 -10.01
N ASP A 80 2.41 5.86 -10.96
CA ASP A 80 1.03 6.30 -10.86
C ASP A 80 0.26 5.72 -9.68
N ILE A 81 0.67 4.55 -9.18
CA ILE A 81 0.10 3.99 -7.96
C ILE A 81 0.34 4.95 -6.80
N GLN A 82 1.60 5.31 -6.55
CA GLN A 82 1.97 6.26 -5.50
C GLN A 82 1.36 7.64 -5.75
N ALA A 83 1.29 8.09 -7.01
CA ALA A 83 0.67 9.37 -7.36
C ALA A 83 -0.84 9.42 -7.05
N THR A 84 -1.56 8.31 -7.20
CA THR A 84 -3.03 8.27 -7.04
C THR A 84 -3.47 8.05 -5.59
N VAL A 85 -2.76 7.23 -4.81
CA VAL A 85 -3.19 6.86 -3.45
C VAL A 85 -3.08 8.01 -2.45
N ARG A 86 -3.91 8.00 -1.39
CA ARG A 86 -3.90 9.05 -0.35
C ARG A 86 -2.72 8.95 0.61
N SER A 87 -2.20 7.73 0.81
CA SER A 87 -1.11 7.43 1.74
C SER A 87 -0.21 6.37 1.14
N VAL A 88 1.10 6.53 1.34
CA VAL A 88 2.11 5.50 1.02
C VAL A 88 2.96 5.26 2.26
N LEU A 89 3.00 4.00 2.69
CA LEU A 89 3.85 3.51 3.77
C LEU A 89 4.89 2.57 3.17
N LEU A 90 6.16 2.89 3.36
CA LEU A 90 7.27 2.04 2.94
C LEU A 90 7.75 1.21 4.12
N VAL A 91 7.78 -0.12 3.97
CA VAL A 91 8.36 -1.03 4.97
C VAL A 91 9.66 -1.62 4.45
N ALA A 92 10.75 -1.43 5.19
CA ALA A 92 12.08 -1.87 4.80
C ALA A 92 12.83 -2.60 5.93
N LYS A 93 13.76 -3.47 5.54
CA LYS A 93 14.75 -4.06 6.44
C LYS A 93 15.93 -3.11 6.61
N ILE A 94 16.52 -3.07 7.80
CA ILE A 94 17.80 -2.42 8.03
C ILE A 94 18.91 -3.44 7.72
N PRO A 95 19.89 -3.12 6.84
CA PRO A 95 20.94 -4.06 6.41
C PRO A 95 21.68 -4.78 7.55
N ASP A 96 21.84 -4.14 8.71
CA ASP A 96 22.60 -4.68 9.86
C ASP A 96 21.75 -5.01 11.09
N LYS A 97 20.42 -4.88 10.99
CA LYS A 97 19.50 -5.19 12.11
C LYS A 97 18.35 -6.08 11.62
N PRO A 98 18.58 -7.40 11.48
CA PRO A 98 17.65 -8.31 10.81
C PRO A 98 16.28 -8.45 11.49
N ASN A 99 16.20 -8.16 12.79
CA ASN A 99 14.96 -8.20 13.58
C ASN A 99 14.21 -6.87 13.62
N ILE A 100 14.76 -5.82 13.00
CA ILE A 100 14.15 -4.49 12.94
C ILE A 100 13.60 -4.24 11.54
N ARG A 101 12.40 -3.68 11.51
CA ARG A 101 11.77 -3.12 10.32
C ARG A 101 11.54 -1.63 10.56
N ILE A 102 11.76 -0.85 9.52
CA ILE A 102 11.36 0.57 9.51
C ILE A 102 10.10 0.66 8.68
N MET A 103 9.11 1.38 9.19
CA MET A 103 7.99 1.88 8.42
C MET A 103 8.11 3.40 8.31
N ALA A 104 8.21 3.91 7.09
CA ALA A 104 8.31 5.34 6.82
C ALA A 104 7.10 5.80 6.02
N GLN A 105 6.57 6.97 6.37
CA GLN A 105 5.49 7.62 5.61
C GLN A 105 6.08 8.37 4.40
N ASP A 106 5.99 7.76 3.22
CA ASP A 106 6.50 8.33 1.96
C ASP A 106 5.55 9.39 1.37
N LYS A 107 4.24 9.22 1.55
CA LYS A 107 3.22 10.18 1.10
C LYS A 107 2.06 10.28 2.08
N SER A 108 1.60 11.49 2.39
CA SER A 108 0.32 11.74 3.08
C SER A 108 -0.38 12.96 2.50
N VAL A 109 -1.68 12.86 2.19
CA VAL A 109 -2.47 13.98 1.65
C VAL A 109 -3.25 14.77 2.73
N LEU A 110 -3.10 14.43 4.02
CA LEU A 110 -3.85 15.02 5.14
C LEU A 110 -3.01 15.87 6.12
N ARG A 111 -1.74 16.17 5.80
CA ARG A 111 -0.88 17.01 6.66
C ARG A 111 0.16 17.80 5.85
N ARG A 112 0.46 19.03 6.30
CA ARG A 112 1.72 19.73 5.97
C ARG A 112 2.83 18.92 6.64
N GLN A 113 3.63 18.20 5.86
CA GLN A 113 4.67 17.31 6.39
C GLN A 113 5.91 18.14 6.73
N GLU A 114 6.08 18.52 7.99
CA GLU A 114 7.25 19.27 8.47
C GLU A 114 8.36 18.35 9.02
N ILE A 115 8.06 17.09 9.36
CA ILE A 115 9.02 16.07 9.84
C ILE A 115 8.59 14.67 9.34
N PRO A 116 9.49 13.82 8.81
CA PRO A 116 9.19 12.41 8.49
C PRO A 116 8.79 11.66 9.77
N LEU A 117 7.65 10.96 9.74
CA LEU A 117 7.28 10.04 10.82
C LEU A 117 7.94 8.69 10.54
N ASP A 118 9.10 8.46 11.15
CA ASP A 118 9.83 7.19 11.06
C ASP A 118 9.47 6.30 12.25
N LEU A 119 8.66 5.27 11.98
CA LEU A 119 8.27 4.30 12.98
C LEU A 119 9.18 3.07 12.87
N LYS A 120 9.93 2.79 13.95
CA LYS A 120 10.77 1.59 14.07
C LYS A 120 10.00 0.52 14.82
N TYR A 121 9.95 -0.67 14.23
CA TYR A 121 9.28 -1.84 14.78
C TYR A 121 10.28 -2.98 14.94
N GLN A 122 10.32 -3.58 16.12
CA GLN A 122 11.08 -4.80 16.38
C GLN A 122 10.12 -5.99 16.39
N LYS A 123 10.44 -7.04 15.63
CA LYS A 123 9.69 -8.30 15.68
C LYS A 123 10.09 -9.04 16.96
N THR A 124 9.21 -9.12 17.93
CA THR A 124 9.31 -9.96 19.14
C THR A 124 8.55 -11.27 18.93
N GLU A 125 8.91 -12.33 19.66
CA GLU A 125 8.21 -13.63 19.60
C GLU A 125 6.81 -13.57 20.21
N ASP A 126 6.58 -12.60 21.10
CA ASP A 126 5.26 -12.15 21.53
C ASP A 126 4.73 -11.10 20.56
N LEU A 127 3.41 -11.04 20.35
CA LEU A 127 2.68 -10.05 19.53
C LEU A 127 2.83 -8.58 20.01
N SER A 128 3.83 -8.26 20.84
CA SER A 128 4.10 -6.96 21.43
C SER A 128 4.97 -6.07 20.53
N VAL A 129 4.31 -5.26 19.71
CA VAL A 129 4.95 -4.21 18.93
C VAL A 129 5.41 -3.06 19.84
N SER A 130 6.72 -2.95 20.07
CA SER A 130 7.32 -1.80 20.78
C SER A 130 7.64 -0.67 19.80
N VAL A 131 6.94 0.46 19.91
CA VAL A 131 7.12 1.65 19.06
C VAL A 131 8.10 2.61 19.71
N HIS A 132 9.25 2.85 19.08
CA HIS A 132 10.18 3.91 19.50
C HIS A 132 10.11 5.05 18.49
N MET A 133 9.60 6.21 18.92
CA MET A 133 9.67 7.47 18.17
C MET A 133 10.98 8.17 18.55
N THR A 134 11.83 8.48 17.57
CA THR A 134 13.03 9.29 17.74
C THR A 134 12.86 10.65 17.10
#